data_AF-A0A2H0LUN8-F1
#
_entry.id   AF-A0A2H0LUN8-F1
#
_cell.length_a   1.000
_cell.length_b   1.000
_cell.length_c   1.000
_cell.angle_alpha   90.00
_cell.angle_beta   90.00
_cell.angle_gamma   90.00
#
_symmetry.space_group_name_H-M   'P 1'
#
loop_
_entity.id
_entity.type
_entity.pdbx_description
1 polymer ?
#
loop_
_entity_poly.entity_id
_entity_poly.type
_entity_poly.pdbx_seq_one_letter_code
_entity_poly.pdbx_strand_id
1 'polypeptide(L)' 'MRYNEAVRDYNVTVRMFPGNIIASLNGYKVASEYFKAEEKAKIVPEVKF' A
#
# COMPACT_ATOMS: atom_id res chain seq x y z
N MET A 1 12.71 -0.40 2.56
CA MET A 1 11.29 -0.46 2.96
C MET A 1 10.45 -0.34 1.69
N ARG A 2 9.71 -1.39 1.32
CA ARG A 2 8.84 -1.33 0.14
C ARG A 2 7.59 -0.52 0.48
N TYR A 3 7.09 0.31 -0.44
CA TYR A 3 5.91 1.15 -0.23
C TYR A 3 4.72 0.37 0.35
N ASN A 4 4.43 -0.81 -0.21
CA ASN A 4 3.31 -1.65 0.24
C ASN A 4 3.47 -2.18 1.67
N GLU A 5 4.70 -2.41 2.13
CA GLU A 5 4.96 -2.87 3.51
C GLU A 5 4.63 -1.74 4.49
N ALA A 6 5.06 -0.51 4.18
CA ALA A 6 4.73 0.66 4.99
C ALA A 6 3.22 0.94 5.04
N VAL A 7 2.52 0.80 3.92
CA VAL A 7 1.04 0.93 3.86
C VAL A 7 0.36 -0.13 4.73
N ARG A 8 0.86 -1.36 4.70
CA ARG A 8 0.32 -2.45 5.53
C ARG A 8 0.52 -2.16 7.02
N ASP A 9 1.73 -1.78 7.42
CA ASP A 9 2.06 -1.53 8.82
C ASP A 9 1.28 -0.32 9.34
N TYR A 10 1.14 0.75 8.55
CA TYR A 10 0.25 1.88 8.84
C TYR A 10 -1.19 1.45 9.08
N ASN A 11 -1.75 0.64 8.17
CA ASN A 11 -3.13 0.16 8.28
C ASN A 11 -3.35 -0.70 9.53
N VAL A 12 -2.34 -1.48 9.92
CA VAL A 12 -2.35 -2.28 11.14
C VAL A 12 -2.37 -1.36 12.37
N THR A 13 -1.51 -0.33 12.41
CA THR A 13 -1.48 0.65 13.51
C THR A 13 -2.77 1.45 13.63
N VAL A 14 -3.34 1.93 12.52
CA VAL A 14 -4.59 2.70 12.49
C VAL A 14 -5.81 1.88 12.94
N ARG A 15 -5.76 0.55 12.82
CA ARG A 15 -6.87 -0.34 13.21
C ARG A 15 -6.77 -0.89 14.63
N MET A 16 -5.58 -0.94 15.22
CA MET A 16 -5.36 -1.52 16.55
C MET A 16 -5.44 -0.47 17.66
N PHE A 17 -5.81 -0.88 18.87
CA PHE A 17 -5.77 -0.03 20.05
C PHE A 17 -4.30 0.27 20.44
N PRO A 18 -3.96 1.52 20.81
CA PRO A 18 -4.81 2.71 20.90
C PRO A 18 -4.90 3.53 19.60
N GLY A 19 -4.21 3.11 18.53
CA GLY A 19 -4.14 3.82 17.26
C GLY A 19 -5.49 4.09 16.59
N ASN A 20 -6.48 3.21 16.74
CA ASN A 20 -7.84 3.41 16.23
C ASN A 20 -8.57 4.62 16.84
N ILE A 21 -8.32 4.92 18.12
CA ILE A 21 -8.90 6.07 18.81
C ILE A 21 -8.24 7.36 18.30
N ILE A 22 -6.91 7.38 18.26
CA ILE A 22 -6.14 8.52 17.76
C ILE A 22 -6.50 8.81 16.30
N ALA A 23 -6.64 7.76 15.49
CA ALA A 23 -7.05 7.88 14.10
C ALA A 23 -8.46 8.45 13.96
N SER A 24 -9.42 7.98 14.77
CA SER A 24 -10.79 8.50 14.74
C SER A 24 -10.86 9.97 15.16
N LEU A 25 -10.09 10.36 16.19
CA LEU A 25 -10.03 11.75 16.67
C LEU A 25 -9.38 12.71 15.67
N ASN A 26 -8.36 12.26 14.94
CA ASN A 26 -7.65 13.07 13.95
C ASN A 26 -8.20 12.89 12.52
N GLY A 27 -9.22 12.05 12.33
CA GLY A 27 -9.80 11.75 11.01
C GLY A 27 -8.90 10.92 10.09
N TYR A 28 -7.89 10.22 10.62
CA TYR A 28 -7.05 9.31 9.84
C TYR A 28 -7.84 8.07 9.41
N LYS A 29 -7.66 7.68 8.16
CA LYS A 29 -8.32 6.53 7.53
C LYS A 29 -7.28 5.54 7.05
N VAL A 30 -7.69 4.28 6.93
CA VAL A 30 -6.84 3.26 6.30
C VAL A 30 -6.47 3.66 4.87
N ALA A 31 -5.21 3.48 4.53
CA ALA A 31 -4.70 3.68 3.19
C ALA A 31 -5.16 2.51 2.31
N SER A 32 -5.97 2.81 1.29
CA SER A 32 -6.45 1.82 0.32
C SER A 32 -5.52 1.64 -0.89
N GLU A 33 -4.60 2.58 -1.09
CA GLU A 33 -3.70 2.59 -2.23
C GLU A 33 -2.47 1.73 -1.97
N TYR A 34 -2.44 0.55 -2.58
CA TYR A 34 -1.25 -0.26 -2.70
C TYR A 34 -0.58 0.03 -4.04
N PHE A 35 0.74 0.22 -4.02
CA PHE A 35 1.53 0.29 -5.23
C PHE A 35 1.59 -1.10 -5.87
N LYS A 36 0.75 -1.33 -6.88
CA LYS A 36 0.83 -2.52 -7.71
C LYS A 36 1.80 -2.23 -8.84
N ALA A 37 2.93 -2.92 -8.89
CA ALA A 37 3.82 -2.85 -10.04
C ALA A 37 3.02 -3.31 -11.27
N GLU A 38 2.90 -2.44 -12.28
CA GLU A 38 2.23 -2.81 -13.52
C GLU A 38 2.95 -4.01 -14.16
N GLU A 39 2.24 -5.10 -14.43
CA GLU A 39 2.77 -6.29 -15.11
C GLU A 39 3.21 -6.00 -16.57
N LYS A 40 3.00 -4.77 -17.06
CA LYS A 40 3.37 -4.34 -18.42
C LYS A 40 4.87 -4.42 -18.71
N ALA A 41 5.73 -4.56 -17.70
CA ALA A 41 7.17 -4.72 -17.88
C ALA A 41 7.62 -6.14 -18.27
N LYS A 42 6.70 -7.09 -18.47
CA LYS A 42 7.04 -8.48 -18.88
C LYS A 42 6.82 -8.79 -20.37
N ILE A 43 6.45 -7.81 -21.19
CA ILE A 43 6.34 -8.02 -22.63
C ILE A 43 7.73 -7.79 -23.24
N VAL A 44 8.54 -8.84 -23.27
CA VAL A 44 9.77 -8.85 -24.05
C VAL A 44 9.37 -8.70 -25.53
N PRO A 45 9.84 -7.68 -26.26
CA PRO A 45 9.50 -7.55 -27.66
C PRO A 45 10.09 -8.74 -28.44
N GLU A 46 9.24 -9.55 -29.06
CA GLU A 46 9.69 -10.57 -30.02
C GLU A 46 10.31 -9.86 -31.23
N VAL A 47 11.63 -9.87 -31.31
CA VAL A 47 12.34 -9.40 -32.49
C VAL A 47 12.19 -10.46 -33.58
N LYS A 48 11.39 -10.15 -34.62
CA LYS A 48 11.37 -10.93 -35.85
C LYS A 48 12.49 -10.41 -36.76
N PHE A 49 13.48 -11.26 -37.02
CA PHE A 49 14.48 -11.08 -38.07
C PHE A 49 13.94 -11.58 -39.42
#